data_AF-A0A0J9WB01-F1
#
_entry.id   AF-A0A0J9WB01-F1
#
_cell.length_a   1.000
_cell.length_b   1.000
_cell.length_c   1.000
_cell.angle_alpha   90.00
_cell.angle_beta   90.00
_cell.angle_gamma   90.00
#
_symmetry.space_group_name_H-M   'P 1'
#
loop_
_entity.id
_entity.type
_entity.pdbx_description
1 polymer ?
#
loop_
_entity_poly.entity_id
_entity_poly.type
_entity_poly.pdbx_seq_one_letter_code
_entity_poly.pdbx_strand_id
1 'polypeptide(L)'
;MGDFMDYRQGGGPPPLFNANEDRNDYMESLPVFLETGEFSDLIIVCGNDRYRVHRLILGGRSNFFKVACNGNFKESDGEINLPDDDPAAVRKMIGYLYNIDYNPTTKQMPDYEDDVEAELSDTEYDAETRYRMRLFGAEFIERRRIKQLKELEWGGWQVGEPPLSPQLSLHAKVYALGEKYRIEGLKKAAKGKFESEIQSGNVGIDDFAEAAEEVYTSTVSEDRGLRDVVVKMIEQDILLLDHVVVREVMRATDFALDVLLYMSQEMRSRARFKDSPETVSLGVWGS
;
A
#
# COMPACT_ATOMS: atom_id res chain seq x y z
N MET A 1 -48.96 -35.18 42.96
CA MET A 1 -47.95 -35.48 41.93
C MET A 1 -48.42 -34.85 40.63
N GLY A 2 -47.76 -33.78 40.23
CA GLY A 2 -48.01 -33.03 39.01
C GLY A 2 -46.79 -32.14 38.82
N ASP A 3 -45.83 -32.61 38.03
CA ASP A 3 -44.55 -31.97 37.83
C ASP A 3 -44.72 -30.62 37.11
N PHE A 4 -44.16 -29.57 37.71
CA PHE A 4 -43.95 -28.28 37.08
C PHE A 4 -42.85 -28.41 36.03
N MET A 5 -43.19 -28.23 34.75
CA MET A 5 -42.18 -28.13 33.69
C MET A 5 -41.46 -26.79 33.78
N ASP A 6 -40.16 -26.87 34.05
CA ASP A 6 -39.19 -25.77 34.07
C ASP A 6 -38.87 -25.33 32.64
N TYR A 7 -39.33 -24.15 32.23
CA TYR A 7 -39.04 -23.53 30.93
C TYR A 7 -37.68 -22.79 30.93
N ARG A 8 -36.64 -23.41 31.48
CA ARG A 8 -35.27 -22.92 31.38
C ARG A 8 -34.36 -23.98 30.78
N GLN A 9 -34.39 -24.09 29.45
CA GLN A 9 -33.21 -24.40 28.64
C GLN A 9 -33.52 -24.32 27.14
N GLY A 10 -32.71 -23.56 26.40
CA GLY A 10 -32.56 -23.71 24.96
C GLY A 10 -32.71 -22.43 24.13
N GLY A 11 -31.61 -21.68 23.97
CA GLY A 11 -31.37 -20.76 22.84
C GLY A 11 -32.12 -19.43 22.89
N GLY A 12 -31.43 -18.36 23.29
CA GLY A 12 -31.84 -17.01 22.88
C GLY A 12 -31.92 -16.94 21.34
N PRO A 13 -32.69 -15.98 20.78
CA PRO A 13 -32.74 -15.79 19.33
C PRO A 13 -31.31 -15.68 18.79
N PRO A 14 -30.98 -16.31 17.64
CA PRO A 14 -29.66 -16.17 17.05
C PRO A 14 -29.35 -14.67 16.91
N PRO A 15 -28.10 -14.25 17.17
CA PRO A 15 -27.75 -12.85 17.07
C PRO A 15 -28.11 -12.37 15.66
N LEU A 16 -28.93 -11.31 15.58
CA LEU A 16 -29.47 -10.81 14.31
C LEU A 16 -28.38 -10.31 13.36
N PHE A 17 -27.14 -10.18 13.83
CA PHE A 17 -25.95 -9.83 13.06
C PHE A 17 -24.74 -10.50 13.72
N ASN A 18 -24.02 -11.37 12.99
CA ASN A 18 -22.66 -11.69 13.37
C ASN A 18 -21.76 -10.63 12.73
N ALA A 19 -21.77 -9.43 13.32
CA ALA A 19 -21.17 -8.23 12.75
C ALA A 19 -19.67 -8.34 12.38
N ASN A 20 -19.01 -9.42 12.79
CA ASN A 20 -17.63 -9.73 12.41
C ASN A 20 -17.54 -10.60 11.14
N GLU A 21 -18.45 -11.56 10.93
CA GLU A 21 -18.52 -12.38 9.71
C GLU A 21 -19.05 -11.54 8.54
N ASP A 22 -20.17 -10.84 8.73
CA ASP A 22 -20.78 -9.99 7.68
C ASP A 22 -19.83 -8.86 7.22
N ARG A 23 -18.98 -8.36 8.14
CA ARG A 23 -17.95 -7.36 7.85
C ARG A 23 -16.80 -7.95 7.04
N ASN A 24 -16.42 -9.20 7.31
CA ASN A 24 -15.33 -9.86 6.60
C ASN A 24 -15.75 -10.23 5.17
N ASP A 25 -16.98 -10.73 4.97
CA ASP A 25 -17.54 -11.02 3.65
C ASP A 25 -17.58 -9.77 2.76
N TYR A 26 -17.96 -8.62 3.33
CA TYR A 26 -17.93 -7.35 2.61
C TYR A 26 -16.49 -6.91 2.27
N MET A 27 -15.53 -7.12 3.17
CA MET A 27 -14.11 -6.79 2.94
C MET A 27 -13.45 -7.68 1.88
N GLU A 28 -13.87 -8.94 1.73
CA GLU A 28 -13.37 -9.86 0.70
C GLU A 28 -13.96 -9.57 -0.70
N SER A 29 -15.13 -8.93 -0.77
CA SER A 29 -15.78 -8.61 -2.05
C SER A 29 -15.13 -7.45 -2.83
N LEU A 30 -14.54 -6.48 -2.13
CA LEU A 30 -13.90 -5.30 -2.74
C LEU A 30 -12.71 -5.64 -3.65
N PRO A 31 -11.75 -6.49 -3.24
CA PRO A 31 -10.63 -6.85 -4.10
C PRO A 31 -11.05 -7.40 -5.47
N VAL A 32 -12.16 -8.14 -5.54
CA VAL A 32 -12.67 -8.68 -6.81
C VAL A 32 -12.96 -7.55 -7.80
N PHE A 33 -13.52 -6.42 -7.36
CA PHE A 33 -13.78 -5.28 -8.24
C PHE A 33 -12.50 -4.59 -8.72
N LEU A 34 -11.41 -4.65 -7.95
CA LEU A 34 -10.11 -4.19 -8.42
C LEU A 34 -9.52 -5.15 -9.46
N GLU A 35 -9.65 -6.46 -9.24
CA GLU A 35 -9.15 -7.50 -10.14
C GLU A 35 -9.90 -7.49 -11.48
N THR A 36 -11.23 -7.37 -11.48
CA THR A 36 -12.05 -7.39 -12.70
C THR A 36 -12.16 -6.03 -13.37
N GLY A 37 -12.06 -4.94 -12.60
CA GLY A 37 -12.34 -3.59 -13.07
C GLY A 37 -13.81 -3.34 -13.42
N GLU A 38 -14.73 -4.25 -13.08
CA GLU A 38 -16.16 -4.05 -13.30
C GLU A 38 -16.64 -2.78 -12.60
N PHE A 39 -17.47 -1.97 -13.27
CA PHE A 39 -17.98 -0.68 -12.77
C PHE A 39 -16.91 0.39 -12.46
N SER A 40 -15.65 0.18 -12.86
CA SER A 40 -14.62 1.21 -12.80
C SER A 40 -15.02 2.45 -13.60
N ASP A 41 -14.80 3.61 -12.99
CA ASP A 41 -15.11 4.94 -13.53
C ASP A 41 -13.89 5.88 -13.48
N LEU A 42 -12.72 5.32 -13.18
CA LEU A 42 -11.44 6.03 -13.10
C LEU A 42 -10.28 5.09 -13.44
N ILE A 43 -9.24 5.65 -14.06
CA ILE A 43 -7.97 4.98 -14.33
C ILE A 43 -6.87 5.70 -13.54
N ILE A 44 -6.06 4.96 -12.78
CA ILE A 44 -4.76 5.46 -12.30
C ILE A 44 -3.67 4.95 -13.23
N VAL A 45 -2.79 5.83 -13.67
CA VAL A 45 -1.61 5.50 -14.48
C VAL A 45 -0.36 5.84 -13.68
N CYS A 46 0.56 4.88 -13.55
CA CYS A 46 1.83 5.05 -12.84
C CYS A 46 2.94 4.32 -13.61
N GLY A 47 3.80 5.08 -14.31
CA GLY A 47 4.74 4.50 -15.26
C GLY A 47 3.99 3.76 -16.37
N ASN A 48 4.23 2.46 -16.49
CA ASN A 48 3.54 1.59 -17.46
C ASN A 48 2.27 0.94 -16.88
N ASP A 49 2.08 1.02 -15.55
CA ASP A 49 0.97 0.36 -14.90
C ASP A 49 -0.31 1.20 -15.05
N ARG A 50 -1.40 0.55 -15.47
CA ARG A 50 -2.75 1.16 -15.54
C ARG A 50 -3.73 0.38 -14.68
N TYR A 51 -4.42 1.08 -13.80
CA TYR A 51 -5.35 0.48 -12.83
C TYR A 51 -6.77 0.99 -13.07
N ARG A 52 -7.69 0.08 -13.41
CA ARG A 52 -9.13 0.36 -13.47
C ARG A 52 -9.70 0.39 -12.06
N VAL A 53 -9.97 1.59 -11.55
CA VAL A 53 -10.35 1.82 -10.15
C VAL A 53 -11.69 2.58 -10.05
N HIS A 54 -12.16 2.75 -8.83
CA HIS A 54 -13.48 3.27 -8.53
C HIS A 54 -13.37 4.56 -7.71
N ARG A 55 -13.88 5.67 -8.27
CA ARG A 55 -13.85 7.00 -7.63
C ARG A 55 -14.46 6.99 -6.24
N LEU A 56 -15.53 6.22 -6.05
CA LEU A 56 -16.20 6.08 -4.75
C LEU A 56 -15.29 5.46 -3.69
N ILE A 57 -14.52 4.43 -4.04
CA ILE A 57 -13.63 3.73 -3.11
C ILE A 57 -12.44 4.63 -2.77
N LEU A 58 -11.78 5.18 -3.81
CA LEU A 58 -10.61 6.05 -3.63
C LEU A 58 -10.98 7.33 -2.88
N GLY A 59 -12.03 8.03 -3.30
CA GLY A 59 -12.50 9.25 -2.67
C GLY A 59 -13.09 9.04 -1.27
N GLY A 60 -13.60 7.85 -0.97
CA GLY A 60 -14.03 7.48 0.38
C GLY A 60 -12.87 7.26 1.34
N ARG A 61 -11.70 6.85 0.83
CA ARG A 61 -10.53 6.46 1.65
C ARG A 61 -9.34 7.42 1.57
N SER A 62 -9.37 8.39 0.67
CA SER A 62 -8.36 9.42 0.53
C SER A 62 -9.01 10.77 0.23
N ASN A 63 -8.74 11.75 1.10
CA ASN A 63 -9.22 13.11 0.84
C ASN A 63 -8.54 13.72 -0.40
N PHE A 64 -7.29 13.31 -0.71
CA PHE A 64 -6.63 13.71 -1.95
C PHE A 64 -7.44 13.24 -3.16
N PHE A 65 -7.73 11.93 -3.26
CA PHE A 65 -8.47 11.41 -4.41
C PHE A 65 -9.90 11.95 -4.46
N LYS A 66 -10.53 12.21 -3.31
CA LYS A 66 -11.84 12.89 -3.24
C LYS A 66 -11.80 14.26 -3.92
N VAL A 67 -10.77 15.05 -3.66
CA VAL A 67 -10.60 16.39 -4.25
C VAL A 67 -10.21 16.28 -5.72
N ALA A 68 -9.27 15.40 -6.07
CA ALA A 68 -8.82 15.17 -7.44
C ALA A 68 -9.98 14.74 -8.36
N CYS A 69 -10.86 13.86 -7.87
CA CYS A 69 -12.01 13.37 -8.64
C CYS A 69 -13.14 14.40 -8.76
N ASN A 70 -13.35 15.28 -7.77
CA ASN A 70 -14.52 16.18 -7.71
C ASN A 70 -14.23 17.61 -8.15
N GLY A 71 -12.97 17.96 -8.39
CA GLY A 71 -12.60 19.31 -8.82
C GLY A 71 -12.73 19.54 -10.33
N ASN A 72 -12.39 20.74 -10.77
CA ASN A 72 -12.27 21.09 -12.20
C ASN A 72 -10.86 20.76 -12.74
N PHE A 73 -10.27 19.67 -12.28
CA PHE A 73 -8.92 19.24 -12.66
C PHE A 73 -9.01 18.23 -13.80
N LYS A 74 -7.93 18.02 -14.59
CA LYS A 74 -7.95 17.05 -15.71
C LYS A 74 -8.29 15.64 -15.22
N GLU A 75 -7.94 15.37 -13.97
CA GLU A 75 -8.20 14.17 -13.20
C GLU A 75 -9.69 13.85 -13.04
N SER A 76 -10.57 14.84 -13.18
CA SER A 76 -12.02 14.62 -13.19
C SER A 76 -12.52 13.94 -14.46
N ASP A 77 -11.71 13.92 -15.53
CA ASP A 77 -12.05 13.32 -16.83
C ASP A 77 -11.85 11.80 -16.87
N GLY A 78 -11.56 11.18 -15.72
CA GLY A 78 -11.51 9.73 -15.56
C GLY A 78 -10.10 9.13 -15.60
N GLU A 79 -9.04 9.94 -15.61
CA GLU A 79 -7.66 9.45 -15.54
C GLU A 79 -6.79 10.29 -14.59
N ILE A 80 -6.08 9.65 -13.66
CA ILE A 80 -5.10 10.26 -12.75
C ILE A 80 -3.72 9.72 -13.07
N ASN A 81 -2.78 10.62 -13.40
CA ASN A 81 -1.40 10.28 -13.74
C ASN A 81 -0.47 10.52 -12.53
N LEU A 82 0.31 9.51 -12.15
CA LEU A 82 1.25 9.52 -11.02
C LEU A 82 2.70 9.28 -11.48
N PRO A 83 3.30 10.18 -12.28
CA PRO A 83 4.58 9.94 -12.93
C PRO A 83 5.79 9.95 -11.98
N ASP A 84 5.66 10.63 -10.85
CA ASP A 84 6.75 10.82 -9.87
C ASP A 84 6.75 9.76 -8.75
N ASP A 85 5.81 8.80 -8.79
CA ASP A 85 5.67 7.77 -7.76
C ASP A 85 6.22 6.41 -8.23
N ASP A 86 6.70 5.63 -7.27
CA ASP A 86 7.20 4.29 -7.51
C ASP A 86 6.03 3.33 -7.85
N PRO A 87 6.05 2.64 -9.01
CA PRO A 87 4.95 1.77 -9.42
C PRO A 87 4.65 0.63 -8.44
N ALA A 88 5.67 0.05 -7.81
CA ALA A 88 5.47 -1.00 -6.82
C ALA A 88 4.78 -0.44 -5.57
N ALA A 89 5.18 0.75 -5.10
CA ALA A 89 4.52 1.42 -3.97
C ALA A 89 3.08 1.84 -4.30
N VAL A 90 2.81 2.34 -5.51
CA VAL A 90 1.46 2.68 -5.97
C VAL A 90 0.59 1.43 -6.05
N ARG A 91 1.11 0.32 -6.55
CA ARG A 91 0.41 -0.98 -6.55
C ARG A 91 -0.02 -1.40 -5.14
N LYS A 92 0.88 -1.26 -4.16
CA LYS A 92 0.57 -1.52 -2.73
C LYS A 92 -0.49 -0.53 -2.21
N MET A 93 -0.35 0.77 -2.49
CA MET A 93 -1.34 1.78 -2.09
C MET A 93 -2.74 1.47 -2.63
N ILE A 94 -2.87 1.14 -3.92
CA ILE A 94 -4.15 0.78 -4.52
C ILE A 94 -4.70 -0.49 -3.87
N GLY A 95 -3.87 -1.52 -3.67
CA GLY A 95 -4.26 -2.73 -2.93
C GLY A 95 -4.81 -2.42 -1.53
N TYR A 96 -4.18 -1.51 -0.78
CA TYR A 96 -4.68 -1.05 0.51
C TYR A 96 -6.06 -0.39 0.42
N LEU A 97 -6.27 0.45 -0.60
CA LEU A 97 -7.52 1.18 -0.80
C LEU A 97 -8.70 0.24 -1.08
N TYR A 98 -8.45 -1.00 -1.50
CA TYR A 98 -9.50 -2.01 -1.63
C TYR A 98 -9.55 -2.93 -0.41
N ASN A 99 -8.40 -3.38 0.09
CA ASN A 99 -8.33 -4.53 1.01
C ASN A 99 -8.07 -4.14 2.48
N ILE A 100 -7.74 -2.87 2.77
CA ILE A 100 -7.30 -2.38 4.10
C ILE A 100 -5.99 -3.03 4.59
N ASP A 101 -5.44 -3.95 3.79
CA ASP A 101 -4.09 -4.47 3.87
C ASP A 101 -3.47 -4.44 2.48
N TYR A 102 -2.25 -3.93 2.36
CA TYR A 102 -1.49 -3.97 1.12
C TYR A 102 -0.51 -5.13 1.02
N ASN A 103 -0.61 -6.15 1.87
CA ASN A 103 -0.07 -7.46 1.55
C ASN A 103 -1.21 -8.21 0.86
N PRO A 104 -1.36 -8.06 -0.46
CA PRO A 104 -2.37 -8.83 -1.16
C PRO A 104 -1.98 -10.31 -1.07
N THR A 105 -2.85 -11.13 -0.48
CA THR A 105 -3.09 -12.50 -0.98
C THR A 105 -3.79 -12.47 -2.35
N THR A 106 -4.16 -11.28 -2.82
CA THR A 106 -4.88 -11.03 -4.07
C THR A 106 -3.93 -10.97 -5.27
N LYS A 107 -4.40 -11.53 -6.38
CA LYS A 107 -3.59 -11.84 -7.55
C LYS A 107 -3.17 -10.53 -8.22
N GLN A 108 -1.89 -10.44 -8.53
CA GLN A 108 -1.32 -9.23 -9.13
C GLN A 108 -1.88 -9.02 -10.55
N MET A 109 -2.20 -7.76 -10.90
CA MET A 109 -2.54 -7.39 -12.26
C MET A 109 -1.34 -7.61 -13.20
N PRO A 110 -1.54 -8.28 -14.35
CA PRO A 110 -0.63 -8.18 -15.48
C PRO A 110 -0.69 -6.78 -16.09
N ASP A 111 0.44 -6.35 -16.67
CA ASP A 111 0.53 -5.18 -17.52
C ASP A 111 -0.41 -5.38 -18.73
N TYR A 112 -1.41 -4.51 -18.88
CA TYR A 112 -2.28 -4.52 -20.06
C TYR A 112 -1.78 -3.45 -21.04
N GLU A 113 -1.11 -3.89 -22.11
CA GLU A 113 -1.28 -3.23 -23.41
C GLU A 113 -2.60 -3.74 -24.03
N ASP A 114 -3.26 -2.90 -24.83
CA ASP A 114 -4.63 -3.09 -25.34
C ASP A 114 -4.89 -4.42 -26.10
N ASP A 115 -5.25 -5.48 -25.39
CA ASP A 115 -5.47 -6.82 -25.98
C ASP A 115 -6.95 -7.12 -26.30
N VAL A 116 -7.54 -6.32 -27.19
CA VAL A 116 -8.75 -6.71 -27.93
C VAL A 116 -8.35 -7.05 -29.37
N GLU A 117 -8.31 -8.33 -29.71
CA GLU A 117 -7.97 -8.74 -31.07
C GLU A 117 -9.20 -8.58 -31.98
N ALA A 118 -9.10 -7.69 -32.96
CA ALA A 118 -10.13 -7.52 -33.98
C ALA A 118 -10.00 -8.62 -35.03
N GLU A 119 -10.95 -9.55 -35.08
CA GLU A 119 -11.04 -10.50 -36.18
C GLU A 119 -11.45 -9.75 -37.46
N LEU A 120 -10.53 -9.69 -38.41
CA LEU A 120 -10.75 -8.99 -39.68
C LEU A 120 -11.43 -9.90 -40.70
N SER A 121 -12.14 -9.29 -41.64
CA SER A 121 -12.67 -9.98 -42.80
C SER A 121 -11.57 -10.42 -43.77
N ASP A 122 -11.73 -11.59 -44.38
CA ASP A 122 -10.78 -12.09 -45.38
C ASP A 122 -10.86 -11.33 -46.71
N THR A 123 -11.98 -10.62 -46.93
CA THR A 123 -12.18 -9.77 -48.10
C THR A 123 -11.62 -8.37 -47.86
N GLU A 124 -10.82 -7.87 -48.79
CA GLU A 124 -10.44 -6.46 -48.86
C GLU A 124 -11.47 -5.66 -49.64
N TYR A 125 -11.82 -4.49 -49.11
CA TYR A 125 -12.80 -3.57 -49.66
C TYR A 125 -12.12 -2.29 -50.16
N ASP A 126 -12.49 -1.87 -51.37
CA ASP A 126 -12.07 -0.60 -51.95
C ASP A 126 -12.72 0.62 -51.25
N ALA A 127 -12.31 1.83 -51.63
CA ALA A 127 -12.75 3.06 -50.97
C ALA A 127 -14.26 3.28 -51.08
N GLU A 128 -14.86 3.02 -52.25
CA GLU A 128 -16.30 3.21 -52.49
C GLU A 128 -17.14 2.22 -51.68
N THR A 129 -16.75 0.95 -51.68
CA THR A 129 -17.46 -0.10 -50.94
C THR A 129 -17.37 0.12 -49.44
N ARG A 130 -16.20 0.53 -48.92
CA ARG A 130 -16.02 0.89 -47.50
C ARG A 130 -16.93 2.04 -47.09
N TYR A 131 -17.05 3.07 -47.92
CA TYR A 131 -17.91 4.22 -47.63
C TYR A 131 -19.39 3.78 -47.50
N ARG A 132 -19.88 3.02 -48.47
CA ARG A 132 -21.25 2.48 -48.43
C ARG A 132 -21.47 1.59 -47.21
N MET A 133 -20.49 0.79 -46.80
CA MET A 133 -20.61 -0.09 -45.63
C MET A 133 -20.57 0.66 -44.30
N ARG A 134 -19.77 1.73 -44.18
CA ARG A 134 -19.79 2.60 -42.99
C ARG A 134 -21.14 3.28 -42.79
N LEU A 135 -21.81 3.67 -43.88
CA LEU A 135 -23.18 4.22 -43.82
C LEU A 135 -24.20 3.25 -43.19
N PHE A 136 -23.93 1.94 -43.22
CA PHE A 136 -24.72 0.91 -42.55
C PHE A 136 -24.11 0.44 -41.22
N GLY A 137 -23.17 1.20 -40.64
CA GLY A 137 -22.63 0.98 -39.29
C GLY A 137 -21.44 0.02 -39.19
N ALA A 138 -20.77 -0.32 -40.30
CA ALA A 138 -19.60 -1.20 -40.26
C ALA A 138 -18.28 -0.44 -39.98
N GLU A 139 -17.42 -1.00 -39.12
CA GLU A 139 -16.08 -0.49 -38.82
C GLU A 139 -14.97 -1.27 -39.54
N PHE A 140 -13.83 -0.60 -39.75
CA PHE A 140 -12.75 -1.09 -40.61
C PHE A 140 -11.38 -0.78 -40.03
N ILE A 141 -10.46 -1.73 -40.16
CA ILE A 141 -9.02 -1.53 -40.01
C ILE A 141 -8.41 -1.69 -41.42
N GLU A 142 -7.72 -0.66 -41.89
CA GLU A 142 -7.18 -0.57 -43.25
C GLU A 142 -8.24 -0.80 -44.36
N ARG A 143 -8.11 -1.90 -45.13
CA ARG A 143 -9.01 -2.30 -46.21
C ARG A 143 -9.98 -3.42 -45.80
N ARG A 144 -9.94 -3.89 -44.55
CA ARG A 144 -10.74 -5.05 -44.10
C ARG A 144 -11.75 -4.63 -43.04
N ARG A 145 -12.92 -5.27 -43.05
CA ARG A 145 -14.00 -5.00 -42.10
C ARG A 145 -13.75 -5.76 -40.80
N ILE A 146 -14.00 -5.16 -39.65
CA ILE A 146 -13.99 -5.89 -38.37
C ILE A 146 -15.23 -6.80 -38.34
N LYS A 147 -15.03 -8.12 -38.20
CA LYS A 147 -16.10 -9.12 -38.08
C LYS A 147 -16.57 -9.25 -36.64
N GLN A 148 -15.62 -9.33 -35.71
CA GLN A 148 -15.85 -9.56 -34.29
C GLN A 148 -14.67 -9.04 -33.49
N LEU A 149 -14.93 -8.53 -32.29
CA LEU A 149 -13.91 -8.27 -31.29
C LEU A 149 -13.79 -9.52 -30.42
N LYS A 150 -12.59 -10.07 -30.31
CA LYS A 150 -12.33 -11.24 -29.49
C LYS A 150 -11.58 -10.82 -28.24
N GLU A 151 -12.22 -11.03 -27.11
CA GLU A 151 -11.56 -11.00 -25.81
C GLU A 151 -10.70 -12.27 -25.73
N LEU A 152 -9.38 -12.12 -25.56
CA LEU A 152 -8.49 -13.28 -25.50
C LEU A 152 -8.78 -14.09 -24.23
N GLU A 153 -9.01 -15.40 -24.38
CA GLU A 153 -9.19 -16.30 -23.23
C GLU A 153 -7.82 -16.61 -22.59
N TRP A 154 -7.71 -16.26 -21.31
CA TRP A 154 -6.46 -16.27 -20.55
C TRP A 154 -6.01 -17.70 -20.23
N GLY A 155 -4.72 -17.99 -20.47
CA GLY A 155 -4.02 -19.03 -19.73
C GLY A 155 -3.93 -18.60 -18.27
N GLY A 156 -4.62 -19.30 -17.37
CA GLY A 156 -4.60 -18.96 -15.94
C GLY A 156 -3.17 -18.97 -15.38
N TRP A 157 -2.76 -17.86 -14.77
CA TRP A 157 -1.46 -17.75 -14.12
C TRP A 157 -1.47 -18.31 -12.70
N GLN A 158 -0.39 -19.00 -12.34
CA GLN A 158 -0.15 -19.60 -11.04
C GLN A 158 0.38 -18.56 -10.03
N VAL A 159 0.01 -18.74 -8.76
CA VAL A 159 0.38 -17.92 -7.61
C VAL A 159 1.92 -17.77 -7.53
N GLY A 160 2.45 -16.56 -7.66
CA GLY A 160 3.85 -16.29 -7.36
C GLY A 160 4.08 -16.35 -5.86
N GLU A 161 5.10 -17.11 -5.43
CA GLU A 161 5.53 -17.17 -4.03
C GLU A 161 5.82 -15.76 -3.48
N PRO A 162 5.55 -15.49 -2.18
CA PRO A 162 5.92 -14.21 -1.58
C PRO A 162 7.41 -13.94 -1.79
N PRO A 163 7.81 -12.69 -2.02
CA PRO A 163 9.22 -12.36 -2.24
C PRO A 163 10.04 -12.84 -1.05
N LEU A 164 11.09 -13.62 -1.34
CA LEU A 164 11.97 -14.22 -0.36
C LEU A 164 12.89 -13.19 0.33
N SER A 165 12.94 -11.95 -0.18
CA SER A 165 13.79 -10.86 0.32
C SER A 165 12.98 -9.81 1.12
N PRO A 166 13.61 -9.14 2.11
CA PRO A 166 13.03 -7.98 2.79
C PRO A 166 12.59 -6.90 1.80
N GLN A 167 11.53 -6.17 2.14
CA GLN A 167 10.95 -5.11 1.31
C GLN A 167 10.93 -3.77 2.06
N LEU A 168 11.94 -3.52 2.90
CA LEU A 168 12.01 -2.33 3.74
C LEU A 168 11.92 -1.03 2.93
N SER A 169 12.68 -0.90 1.83
CA SER A 169 12.63 0.30 0.98
C SER A 169 11.24 0.49 0.37
N LEU A 170 10.57 -0.60 -0.04
CA LEU A 170 9.19 -0.54 -0.52
C LEU A 170 8.22 -0.08 0.57
N HIS A 171 8.32 -0.58 1.81
CA HIS A 171 7.48 -0.11 2.92
C HIS A 171 7.73 1.37 3.23
N ALA A 172 8.96 1.86 3.11
CA ALA A 172 9.28 3.29 3.25
C ALA A 172 8.63 4.13 2.14
N LYS A 173 8.69 3.69 0.88
CA LYS A 173 7.98 4.33 -0.23
C LYS A 173 6.47 4.37 0.00
N VAL A 174 5.87 3.26 0.41
CA VAL A 174 4.42 3.18 0.72
C VAL A 174 4.06 4.10 1.89
N TYR A 175 4.93 4.21 2.89
CA TYR A 175 4.76 5.15 4.00
C TYR A 175 4.71 6.61 3.50
N ALA A 176 5.63 7.00 2.61
CA ALA A 176 5.65 8.31 1.99
C ALA A 176 4.39 8.57 1.15
N LEU A 177 3.91 7.57 0.39
CA LEU A 177 2.63 7.67 -0.33
C LEU A 177 1.45 7.90 0.62
N GLY A 178 1.46 7.24 1.79
CA GLY A 178 0.44 7.43 2.83
C GLY A 178 0.34 8.89 3.29
N GLU A 179 1.48 9.58 3.47
CA GLU A 179 1.50 11.00 3.79
C GLU A 179 1.07 11.86 2.59
N LYS A 180 1.67 11.64 1.41
CA LYS A 180 1.42 12.39 0.17
C LYS A 180 -0.05 12.39 -0.22
N TYR A 181 -0.69 11.22 -0.16
CA TYR A 181 -2.09 11.02 -0.53
C TYR A 181 -3.07 11.10 0.63
N ARG A 182 -2.60 11.48 1.83
CA ARG A 182 -3.42 11.64 3.05
C ARG A 182 -4.21 10.37 3.41
N ILE A 183 -3.54 9.22 3.37
CA ILE A 183 -4.07 7.90 3.72
C ILE A 183 -3.40 7.44 5.01
N GLU A 184 -3.87 7.95 6.16
CA GLU A 184 -3.28 7.68 7.48
C GLU A 184 -3.20 6.17 7.82
N GLY A 185 -4.21 5.41 7.40
CA GLY A 185 -4.24 3.97 7.58
C GLY A 185 -3.10 3.26 6.83
N LEU A 186 -2.78 3.71 5.61
CA LEU A 186 -1.70 3.18 4.79
C LEU A 186 -0.35 3.49 5.43
N LYS A 187 -0.17 4.76 5.86
CA LYS A 187 1.02 5.23 6.56
C LYS A 187 1.29 4.39 7.81
N LYS A 188 0.26 4.15 8.63
CA LYS A 188 0.36 3.31 9.83
C LYS A 188 0.66 1.84 9.49
N ALA A 189 -0.02 1.27 8.50
CA ALA A 189 0.21 -0.10 8.07
C ALA A 189 1.65 -0.30 7.58
N ALA A 190 2.19 0.67 6.85
CA ALA A 190 3.54 0.60 6.34
C ALA A 190 4.62 0.69 7.41
N LYS A 191 4.42 1.57 8.39
CA LYS A 191 5.27 1.57 9.58
C LYS A 191 5.28 0.21 10.29
N GLY A 192 4.10 -0.39 10.52
CA GLY A 192 4.01 -1.66 11.23
C GLY A 192 4.71 -2.82 10.50
N LYS A 193 4.63 -2.87 9.17
CA LYS A 193 5.34 -3.88 8.37
C LYS A 193 6.84 -3.67 8.35
N PHE A 194 7.28 -2.42 8.19
CA PHE A 194 8.69 -2.05 8.29
C PHE A 194 9.29 -2.46 9.64
N GLU A 195 8.59 -2.17 10.75
CA GLU A 195 8.99 -2.60 12.09
C GLU A 195 9.04 -4.13 12.23
N SER A 196 8.06 -4.84 11.66
CA SER A 196 7.99 -6.31 11.71
C SER A 196 9.15 -6.97 10.95
N GLU A 197 9.53 -6.44 9.79
CA GLU A 197 10.67 -6.95 9.02
C GLU A 197 12.00 -6.72 9.75
N ILE A 198 12.21 -5.53 10.33
CA ILE A 198 13.39 -5.28 11.18
C ILE A 198 13.44 -6.24 12.37
N GLN A 199 12.32 -6.44 13.06
CA GLN A 199 12.24 -7.33 14.22
C GLN A 199 12.43 -8.81 13.87
N SER A 200 12.21 -9.20 12.60
CA SER A 200 12.48 -10.57 12.15
C SER A 200 13.97 -10.92 12.17
N GLY A 201 14.85 -9.91 12.17
CA GLY A 201 16.31 -10.08 12.16
C GLY A 201 16.90 -10.55 10.84
N ASN A 202 16.08 -10.73 9.79
CA ASN A 202 16.53 -11.19 8.46
C ASN A 202 16.78 -10.03 7.48
N VAL A 203 17.32 -8.91 7.97
CA VAL A 203 17.56 -7.70 7.17
C VAL A 203 19.02 -7.63 6.77
N GLY A 204 19.29 -7.59 5.47
CA GLY A 204 20.63 -7.34 4.95
C GLY A 204 21.09 -5.90 5.22
N ILE A 205 22.40 -5.70 5.34
CA ILE A 205 22.99 -4.37 5.57
C ILE A 205 22.65 -3.42 4.42
N ASP A 206 22.68 -3.92 3.18
CA ASP A 206 22.33 -3.14 1.99
C ASP A 206 20.84 -2.78 1.99
N ASP A 207 19.96 -3.73 2.33
CA ASP A 207 18.50 -3.51 2.44
C ASP A 207 18.19 -2.43 3.50
N PHE A 208 18.89 -2.47 4.64
CA PHE A 208 18.77 -1.46 5.68
C PHE A 208 19.25 -0.09 5.20
N ALA A 209 20.41 -0.03 4.54
CA ALA A 209 20.96 1.23 4.06
C ALA A 209 20.05 1.88 3.01
N GLU A 210 19.57 1.12 2.03
CA GLU A 210 18.62 1.59 1.02
C GLU A 210 17.32 2.09 1.67
N ALA A 211 16.77 1.34 2.62
CA ALA A 211 15.58 1.74 3.34
C ALA A 211 15.78 2.99 4.21
N ALA A 212 16.93 3.13 4.86
CA ALA A 212 17.28 4.31 5.63
C ALA A 212 17.39 5.54 4.74
N GLU A 213 18.06 5.43 3.59
CA GLU A 213 18.14 6.51 2.61
C GLU A 213 16.74 6.93 2.12
N GLU A 214 15.91 5.95 1.74
CA GLU A 214 14.53 6.20 1.32
C GLU A 214 13.73 6.91 2.43
N VAL A 215 13.83 6.48 3.69
CA VAL A 215 13.15 7.13 4.82
C VAL A 215 13.56 8.59 4.96
N TYR A 216 14.84 8.91 4.85
CA TYR A 216 15.32 10.28 5.06
C TYR A 216 15.14 11.20 3.84
N THR A 217 14.98 10.64 2.64
CA THR A 217 14.77 11.41 1.40
C THR A 217 13.29 11.60 1.07
N SER A 218 12.42 10.68 1.48
CA SER A 218 10.98 10.73 1.20
C SER A 218 10.13 11.34 2.34
N THR A 219 10.74 11.67 3.48
CA THR A 219 10.06 12.28 4.63
C THR A 219 10.71 13.59 5.06
N VAL A 220 9.93 14.50 5.66
CA VAL A 220 10.45 15.74 6.27
C VAL A 220 11.07 15.46 7.65
N SER A 221 11.91 16.38 8.15
CA SER A 221 12.63 16.25 9.43
C SER A 221 11.74 15.99 10.65
N GLU A 222 10.55 16.56 10.63
CA GLU A 222 9.54 16.48 11.69
C GLU A 222 8.82 15.14 11.70
N ASP A 223 8.89 14.35 10.62
CA ASP A 223 8.31 13.02 10.58
C ASP A 223 9.18 12.04 11.38
N ARG A 224 8.83 11.87 12.65
CA ARG A 224 9.49 10.92 13.57
C ARG A 224 8.99 9.48 13.42
N GLY A 225 8.18 9.18 12.41
CA GLY A 225 7.55 7.88 12.25
C GLY A 225 8.55 6.76 11.95
N LEU A 226 9.03 6.69 10.71
CA LEU A 226 10.06 5.71 10.30
C LEU A 226 11.47 6.15 10.69
N ARG A 227 11.75 7.46 10.79
CA ARG A 227 13.07 7.96 11.20
C ARG A 227 13.48 7.44 12.58
N ASP A 228 12.56 7.42 13.54
CA ASP A 228 12.82 6.85 14.88
C ASP A 228 13.06 5.33 14.83
N VAL A 229 12.41 4.61 13.90
CA VAL A 229 12.60 3.15 13.74
C VAL A 229 14.01 2.84 13.25
N VAL A 230 14.47 3.56 12.21
CA VAL A 230 15.82 3.40 11.66
C VAL A 230 16.89 3.79 12.70
N VAL A 231 16.67 4.85 13.49
CA VAL A 231 17.58 5.23 14.57
C VAL A 231 17.64 4.16 15.67
N LYS A 232 16.50 3.59 16.06
CA LYS A 232 16.45 2.48 17.04
C LYS A 232 17.17 1.23 16.53
N MET A 233 17.19 0.99 15.23
CA MET A 233 17.94 -0.13 14.67
C MET A 233 19.46 0.04 14.89
N ILE A 234 19.99 1.26 14.73
CA ILE A 234 21.40 1.56 15.07
C ILE A 234 21.68 1.39 16.56
N GLU A 235 20.73 1.72 17.43
CA GLU A 235 20.88 1.47 18.88
C GLU A 235 20.97 -0.04 19.18
N GLN A 236 20.14 -0.85 18.51
CA GLN A 236 20.12 -2.30 18.69
C GLN A 236 21.36 -3.00 18.13
N ASP A 237 21.88 -2.51 17.00
CA ASP A 237 23.11 -2.99 16.38
C ASP A 237 24.02 -1.82 15.97
N ILE A 238 24.83 -1.39 16.93
CA ILE A 238 25.78 -0.27 16.74
C ILE A 238 26.85 -0.60 15.69
N LEU A 239 27.10 -1.88 15.38
CA LEU A 239 28.10 -2.30 14.42
C LEU A 239 27.67 -2.00 12.97
N LEU A 240 26.38 -1.72 12.74
CA LEU A 240 25.90 -1.21 11.45
C LEU A 240 26.66 0.06 11.01
N LEU A 241 27.17 0.85 11.96
CA LEU A 241 27.95 2.06 11.70
C LEU A 241 29.33 1.80 11.09
N ASP A 242 29.87 0.59 11.21
CA ASP A 242 31.17 0.23 10.61
C ASP A 242 31.05 -0.02 9.11
N HIS A 243 29.84 -0.27 8.61
CA HIS A 243 29.59 -0.55 7.20
C HIS A 243 29.58 0.73 6.35
N VAL A 244 30.34 0.71 5.25
CA VAL A 244 30.51 1.87 4.36
C VAL A 244 29.19 2.38 3.82
N VAL A 245 28.27 1.48 3.42
CA VAL A 245 26.96 1.86 2.86
C VAL A 245 26.12 2.66 3.86
N VAL A 246 26.07 2.24 5.13
CA VAL A 246 25.36 2.97 6.20
C VAL A 246 26.01 4.33 6.45
N ARG A 247 27.35 4.41 6.41
CA ARG A 247 28.09 5.66 6.58
C ARG A 247 27.87 6.64 5.42
N GLU A 248 27.70 6.16 4.19
CA GLU A 248 27.38 7.04 3.06
C GLU A 248 25.98 7.65 3.24
N VAL A 249 24.98 6.85 3.63
CA VAL A 249 23.62 7.36 3.94
C VAL A 249 23.68 8.42 5.04
N MET A 250 24.46 8.19 6.08
CA MET A 250 24.68 9.15 7.17
C MET A 250 25.33 10.46 6.74
N ARG A 251 26.15 10.46 5.69
CA ARG A 251 26.77 11.68 5.14
C ARG A 251 25.84 12.43 4.21
N ALA A 252 25.00 11.69 3.47
CA ALA A 252 24.09 12.25 2.47
C ALA A 252 22.81 12.83 3.08
N THR A 253 22.48 12.48 4.32
CA THR A 253 21.19 12.81 4.96
C THR A 253 21.36 13.30 6.40
N ASP A 254 20.28 13.77 7.02
CA ASP A 254 20.24 14.14 8.45
C ASP A 254 20.28 12.92 9.40
N PHE A 255 20.47 11.71 8.88
CA PHE A 255 20.45 10.48 9.69
C PHE A 255 21.50 10.47 10.80
N ALA A 256 22.72 10.95 10.52
CA ALA A 256 23.76 11.07 11.54
C ALA A 256 23.37 12.02 12.69
N LEU A 257 22.66 13.11 12.36
CA LEU A 257 22.19 14.09 13.34
C LEU A 257 21.17 13.45 14.28
N ASP A 258 20.20 12.72 13.74
CA ASP A 258 19.17 12.05 14.52
C ASP A 258 19.76 10.97 15.44
N VAL A 259 20.70 10.15 14.94
CA VAL A 259 21.41 9.16 15.76
C VAL A 259 22.17 9.83 16.90
N LEU A 260 22.90 10.92 16.62
CA LEU A 260 23.63 11.68 17.63
C LEU A 260 22.70 12.27 18.70
N LEU A 261 21.59 12.89 18.27
CA LEU A 261 20.62 13.48 19.17
C LEU A 261 19.99 12.42 20.07
N TYR A 262 19.60 11.27 19.50
CA TYR A 262 19.04 10.15 20.24
C TYR A 262 19.99 9.61 21.31
N MET A 263 21.24 9.28 20.93
CA MET A 263 22.26 8.81 21.87
C MET A 263 22.57 9.84 22.96
N SER A 264 22.59 11.13 22.61
CA SER A 264 22.81 12.22 23.58
C SER A 264 21.69 12.32 24.62
N GLN A 265 20.44 12.10 24.21
CA GLN A 265 19.29 12.11 25.13
C GLN A 265 19.37 10.94 26.11
N GLU A 266 19.79 9.77 25.65
CA GLU A 266 19.98 8.61 26.51
C GLU A 266 21.09 8.85 27.54
N MET A 267 22.24 9.37 27.11
CA MET A 267 23.34 9.74 28.01
C MET A 267 22.91 10.77 29.05
N ARG A 268 22.17 11.81 28.65
CA ARG A 268 21.64 12.82 29.58
C ARG A 268 20.64 12.23 30.57
N SER A 269 19.80 11.30 30.13
CA SER A 269 18.83 10.62 31.01
C SER A 269 19.53 9.75 32.04
N ARG A 270 20.57 9.00 31.65
CA ARG A 270 21.41 8.22 32.56
C ARG A 270 22.16 9.11 33.57
N ALA A 271 22.67 10.26 33.14
CA ALA A 271 23.34 11.21 34.03
C ALA A 271 22.39 11.79 35.10
N ARG A 272 21.20 12.24 34.70
CA ARG A 272 20.18 12.76 35.62
C ARG A 272 19.73 11.74 36.68
N PHE A 273 19.71 10.45 36.33
CA PHE A 273 19.36 9.39 37.27
C PHE A 273 20.48 9.16 38.31
N LYS A 274 21.76 9.27 37.91
CA LYS A 274 22.90 9.15 38.84
C LYS A 274 22.96 10.29 39.86
N ASP A 275 22.50 11.49 39.48
CA ASP A 275 22.52 12.69 40.34
C ASP A 275 21.25 12.84 41.19
N SER A 276 20.32 11.88 41.14
CA SER A 276 19.13 11.89 42.01
C SER A 276 19.53 11.54 43.45
N PRO A 277 19.25 12.40 44.45
CA PRO A 277 19.65 12.14 45.82
C PRO A 277 18.94 10.88 46.33
N GLU A 278 19.73 9.90 46.79
CA GLU A 278 19.21 8.76 47.53
C GLU A 278 18.33 9.29 48.66
N THR A 279 17.06 8.88 48.69
CA THR A 279 16.19 9.14 49.83
C THR A 279 16.84 8.48 51.03
N VAL A 280 17.58 9.26 51.81
CA VAL A 280 18.12 8.85 53.11
C VAL A 280 16.91 8.56 53.98
N SER A 281 16.55 7.28 54.08
CA SER A 281 15.73 6.76 55.16
C SER A 281 16.47 7.07 56.45
N LEU A 282 16.12 8.21 57.07
CA LEU A 282 16.51 8.55 58.43
C LEU A 282 15.94 7.47 59.34
N GLY A 283 16.76 6.45 59.59
CA GLY A 283 16.56 5.50 60.67
C GLY A 283 16.57 6.26 61.98
N VAL A 284 15.39 6.51 62.54
CA VAL A 284 15.22 6.98 63.91
C VAL A 284 15.61 5.83 64.83
N TRP A 285 16.81 5.91 65.40
CA TRP A 285 17.21 5.13 66.57
C TRP A 285 17.08 6.01 67.82
N GLY A 286 16.29 5.52 68.79
CA GLY A 286 16.58 5.59 70.22
C GLY A 286 16.25 6.87 70.98
N SER A 287 15.25 6.81 71.86
CA SER A 287 15.44 6.72 73.33
C SER A 287 14.12 6.35 74.00
#